data_AF-A0A6N1AKT2-F1
#
_entry.id   AF-A0A6N1AKT2-F1
#
_cell.length_a   1.000
_cell.length_b   1.000
_cell.length_c   1.000
_cell.angle_alpha   90.00
_cell.angle_beta   90.00
_cell.angle_gamma   90.00
#
_symmetry.space_group_name_H-M   'P 1'
#
loop_
_entity.id
_entity.type
_entity.pdbx_description
1 polymer ?
#
loop_
_entity_poly.entity_id
_entity_poly.type
_entity_poly.pdbx_seq_one_letter_code
_entity_poly.pdbx_strand_id
1 'polypeptide(L)'
;MRPIFVTATLLLAASAPAQAAGGLQCPASLTVQAQPDAPGGWSPYPGRDSHGFAGITIVEGDRASEMTSAAPATLAPDREVRRGRSIVQVWEFTGARQRNVFLVCRYRDTQATLAADLPRHIRRCTLTLATDIRGTVLDDPKTPPQLDCR
;
A
#
# COMPACT_ATOMS: atom_id res chain seq x y z
N MET A 1 46.41 37.95 -26.12
CA MET A 1 44.99 37.61 -26.37
C MET A 1 44.75 36.21 -25.82
N ARG A 2 44.00 36.07 -24.72
CA ARG A 2 43.68 34.78 -24.08
C ARG A 2 42.16 34.69 -23.96
N PRO A 3 41.49 33.70 -24.56
CA PRO A 3 40.04 33.57 -24.46
C PRO A 3 39.65 32.93 -23.13
N ILE A 4 38.73 33.57 -22.41
CA ILE A 4 38.10 33.05 -21.20
C ILE A 4 36.94 32.16 -21.66
N PHE A 5 37.06 30.85 -21.46
CA PHE A 5 35.95 29.91 -21.64
C PHE A 5 35.06 29.95 -20.41
N VAL A 6 33.82 30.42 -20.58
CA VAL A 6 32.76 30.38 -19.56
C VAL A 6 32.01 29.06 -19.72
N THR A 7 32.32 28.08 -18.87
CA THR A 7 31.53 26.85 -18.77
C THR A 7 30.29 27.11 -17.90
N ALA A 8 29.12 27.19 -18.53
CA ALA A 8 27.84 27.23 -17.85
C ALA A 8 27.45 25.79 -17.41
N THR A 9 27.60 25.49 -16.12
CA THR A 9 27.10 24.25 -15.51
C THR A 9 25.58 24.32 -15.37
N LEU A 10 24.87 23.55 -16.20
CA LEU A 10 23.43 23.32 -16.12
C LEU A 10 23.13 22.37 -14.95
N LEU A 11 22.55 22.89 -13.87
CA LEU A 11 22.06 22.09 -12.74
C LEU A 11 20.75 21.39 -13.16
N LEU A 12 20.81 20.10 -13.48
CA LEU A 12 19.63 19.24 -13.57
C LEU A 12 19.07 19.04 -12.15
N ALA A 13 18.00 19.75 -11.82
CA ALA A 13 17.21 19.48 -10.64
C ALA A 13 16.45 18.14 -10.85
N ALA A 14 16.95 17.07 -10.24
CA ALA A 14 16.22 15.81 -10.15
C ALA A 14 14.99 16.02 -9.25
N SER A 15 13.80 16.06 -9.84
CA SER A 15 12.53 16.03 -9.14
C SER A 15 12.30 14.65 -8.54
N ALA A 16 12.89 14.40 -7.36
CA ALA A 16 12.47 13.28 -6.53
C ALA A 16 11.01 13.53 -6.09
N PRO A 17 10.09 12.56 -6.25
CA PRO A 17 8.74 12.70 -5.72
C PRO A 17 8.88 12.88 -4.20
N ALA A 18 8.40 14.00 -3.69
CA ALA A 18 8.34 14.26 -2.27
C ALA A 18 7.48 13.16 -1.62
N GLN A 19 8.12 12.17 -0.99
CA GLN A 19 7.43 11.36 0.01
C GLN A 19 6.94 12.34 1.07
N ALA A 20 5.62 12.54 1.14
CA ALA A 20 4.99 13.37 2.14
C ALA A 20 5.48 12.93 3.53
N ALA A 21 6.16 13.82 4.23
CA ALA A 21 6.45 13.65 5.64
C ALA A 21 5.11 13.61 6.40
N GLY A 22 4.74 12.48 7.02
CA GLY A 22 3.62 12.49 7.97
C GLY A 22 2.91 11.19 8.32
N GLY A 23 3.17 10.05 7.67
CA GLY A 23 2.49 8.80 8.04
C GLY A 23 2.79 7.63 7.12
N LEU A 24 2.45 6.42 7.58
CA LEU A 24 2.64 5.20 6.81
C LEU A 24 1.48 5.05 5.81
N GLN A 25 1.81 5.10 4.52
CA GLN A 25 0.85 5.20 3.41
C GLN A 25 1.06 4.07 2.40
N CYS A 26 -0.03 3.54 1.85
CA CYS A 26 0.04 2.61 0.73
C CYS A 26 0.16 3.38 -0.59
N PRO A 27 1.11 3.03 -1.47
CA PRO A 27 1.16 3.59 -2.82
C PRO A 27 -0.18 3.41 -3.54
N ALA A 28 -0.62 4.42 -4.29
CA ALA A 28 -1.88 4.38 -5.03
C ALA A 28 -1.92 3.28 -6.11
N SER A 29 -0.76 2.85 -6.59
CA SER A 29 -0.62 1.70 -7.48
C SER A 29 0.66 0.92 -7.20
N LEU A 30 0.65 -0.36 -7.60
CA LEU A 30 1.79 -1.27 -7.57
C LEU A 30 2.06 -1.78 -8.98
N THR A 31 3.28 -1.56 -9.47
CA THR A 31 3.72 -2.22 -10.71
C THR A 31 4.24 -3.61 -10.39
N VAL A 32 3.71 -4.61 -11.10
CA VAL A 32 4.11 -6.02 -10.98
C VAL A 32 4.74 -6.47 -12.28
N GLN A 33 5.86 -7.17 -12.16
CA GLN A 33 6.46 -7.92 -13.27
C GLN A 33 6.18 -9.39 -13.04
N ALA A 34 5.57 -10.04 -14.03
CA ALA A 34 5.23 -11.46 -13.97
C ALA A 34 6.00 -12.21 -15.05
N GLN A 35 6.61 -13.33 -14.66
CA GLN A 35 7.24 -14.26 -15.59
C GLN A 35 6.46 -15.58 -15.54
N PRO A 36 5.75 -15.95 -16.61
CA PRO A 36 5.00 -17.20 -16.62
C PRO A 36 5.96 -18.39 -16.70
N ASP A 37 5.65 -19.44 -15.94
CA ASP A 37 6.23 -20.76 -16.15
C ASP A 37 5.50 -21.43 -17.31
N ALA A 38 6.20 -21.68 -18.41
CA ALA A 38 5.62 -22.19 -19.65
C ALA A 38 5.84 -23.70 -19.78
N PRO A 39 4.77 -24.50 -19.99
CA PRO A 39 4.92 -25.91 -20.31
C PRO A 39 5.58 -26.11 -21.68
N GLY A 40 6.05 -27.32 -21.95
CA GLY A 40 6.76 -27.64 -23.20
C GLY A 40 5.97 -27.26 -24.46
N GLY A 41 6.67 -26.69 -25.45
CA GLY A 41 6.09 -26.24 -26.71
C GLY A 41 5.52 -24.81 -26.69
N TRP A 42 5.47 -24.16 -25.52
CA TRP A 42 5.06 -22.76 -25.38
C TRP A 42 6.26 -21.85 -25.17
N SER A 43 6.18 -20.61 -25.69
CA SER A 43 7.18 -19.57 -25.44
C SER A 43 6.63 -18.60 -24.39
N PRO A 44 7.26 -18.47 -23.21
CA PRO A 44 6.83 -17.52 -22.19
C PRO A 44 7.22 -16.09 -22.59
N TYR A 45 6.31 -15.14 -22.36
CA TYR A 45 6.57 -13.71 -22.50
C TYR A 45 6.26 -13.01 -21.18
N PRO A 46 7.19 -12.20 -20.62
CA PRO A 46 6.96 -11.49 -19.37
C PRO A 46 5.89 -10.42 -19.54
N GLY A 47 5.04 -10.28 -18.51
CA GLY A 47 4.06 -9.20 -18.38
C GLY A 47 4.55 -8.12 -17.42
N ARG A 48 4.10 -6.88 -17.64
CA ARG A 48 4.31 -5.77 -16.69
C ARG A 48 3.04 -4.93 -16.61
N ASP A 49 2.36 -5.02 -15.48
CA ASP A 49 1.06 -4.39 -15.26
C ASP A 49 1.08 -3.52 -14.01
N SER A 50 0.15 -2.57 -13.94
CA SER A 50 -0.02 -1.67 -12.81
C SER A 50 -1.37 -1.92 -12.14
N HIS A 51 -1.34 -2.15 -10.83
CA HIS A 51 -2.49 -2.56 -10.04
C HIS A 51 -2.88 -1.45 -9.07
N GLY A 52 -4.15 -1.04 -9.06
CA GLY A 52 -4.66 0.00 -8.15
C GLY A 52 -4.72 -0.47 -6.70
N PHE A 53 -4.53 0.45 -5.75
CA PHE A 53 -4.69 0.18 -4.32
C PHE A 53 -6.13 -0.27 -4.01
N ALA A 54 -6.26 -1.41 -3.33
CA ALA A 54 -7.56 -2.02 -2.99
C ALA A 54 -7.95 -1.82 -1.53
N GLY A 55 -6.97 -1.81 -0.62
CA GLY A 55 -7.19 -1.71 0.82
C GLY A 55 -6.04 -2.30 1.62
N ILE A 56 -6.24 -2.50 2.92
CA ILE A 56 -5.21 -3.03 3.81
C ILE A 56 -5.66 -4.27 4.57
N THR A 57 -4.68 -5.02 5.05
CA THR A 57 -4.82 -5.96 6.17
C THR A 57 -3.86 -5.52 7.27
N ILE A 58 -4.29 -5.58 8.52
CA ILE A 58 -3.40 -5.37 9.67
C ILE A 58 -3.13 -6.73 10.30
N VAL A 59 -1.88 -7.01 10.63
CA VAL A 59 -1.44 -8.30 11.17
C VAL A 59 -0.62 -8.06 12.43
N GLU A 60 -0.87 -8.86 13.47
CA GLU A 60 -0.07 -8.89 14.68
C GLU A 60 0.98 -10.01 14.59
N GLY A 61 2.22 -9.74 15.01
CA GLY A 61 3.31 -10.71 15.01
C GLY A 61 4.55 -10.22 14.28
N ASP A 62 5.52 -11.12 14.14
CA ASP A 62 6.72 -10.88 13.36
C ASP A 62 6.40 -10.94 11.85
N ARG A 63 6.75 -9.89 11.12
CA ARG A 63 6.38 -9.76 9.70
C ARG A 63 6.93 -10.90 8.83
N ALA A 64 8.16 -11.35 9.07
CA ALA A 64 8.76 -12.41 8.26
C ALA A 64 8.03 -13.75 8.47
N SER A 65 7.70 -14.05 9.73
CA SER A 65 6.97 -15.26 10.11
C SER A 65 5.52 -15.23 9.61
N GLU A 66 4.80 -14.16 9.89
CA GLU A 66 3.37 -14.02 9.57
C GLU A 66 3.09 -13.97 8.06
N MET A 67 3.97 -13.36 7.25
CA MET A 67 3.79 -13.30 5.79
C MET A 67 3.91 -14.67 5.08
N THR A 68 4.47 -15.67 5.77
CA THR A 68 4.58 -17.05 5.25
C THR A 68 3.62 -18.03 5.95
N SER A 69 2.87 -17.54 6.94
CA SER A 69 1.89 -18.34 7.67
C SER A 69 0.69 -18.67 6.80
N ALA A 70 0.18 -19.90 6.92
CA ALA A 70 -1.08 -20.31 6.30
C ALA A 70 -2.29 -19.58 6.91
N ALA A 71 -2.16 -19.09 8.16
CA ALA A 71 -3.18 -18.33 8.86
C ALA A 71 -2.50 -17.19 9.63
N PRO A 72 -2.18 -16.07 8.95
CA PRO A 72 -1.61 -14.90 9.61
C PRO A 72 -2.57 -14.38 10.70
N ALA A 73 -2.03 -13.85 11.79
CA ALA A 73 -2.81 -13.28 12.88
C ALA A 73 -3.40 -11.89 12.50
N THR A 74 -4.33 -11.90 11.54
CA THR A 74 -5.00 -10.69 11.04
C THR A 74 -5.89 -10.06 12.11
N LEU A 75 -5.87 -8.74 12.19
CA LEU A 75 -6.69 -7.95 13.11
C LEU A 75 -7.90 -7.38 12.36
N ALA A 76 -9.09 -7.70 12.84
CA ALA A 76 -10.32 -7.03 12.41
C ALA A 76 -10.33 -5.55 12.85
N PRO A 77 -11.03 -4.65 12.14
CA PRO A 77 -11.20 -3.29 12.61
C PRO A 77 -12.01 -3.26 13.91
N ASP A 78 -11.61 -2.42 14.87
CA ASP A 78 -12.36 -2.19 16.11
C ASP A 78 -13.71 -1.53 15.82
N ARG A 79 -13.77 -0.71 14.75
CA ARG A 79 -15.00 -0.07 14.29
C ARG A 79 -15.09 -0.08 12.78
N GLU A 80 -16.29 -0.36 12.29
CA GLU A 80 -16.67 -0.20 10.89
C GLU A 80 -17.98 0.60 10.81
N VAL A 81 -17.96 1.69 10.05
CA VAL A 81 -19.11 2.60 9.96
C VAL A 81 -19.37 2.99 8.51
N ARG A 82 -20.60 2.82 8.07
CA ARG A 82 -21.06 3.34 6.78
C ARG A 82 -21.35 4.84 6.86
N ARG A 83 -20.78 5.61 5.93
CA ARG A 83 -20.93 7.07 5.80
C ARG A 83 -21.31 7.39 4.36
N GLY A 84 -22.61 7.45 4.06
CA GLY A 84 -23.10 7.68 2.69
C GLY A 84 -22.66 6.56 1.73
N ARG A 85 -21.87 6.93 0.71
CA ARG A 85 -21.24 6.02 -0.28
C ARG A 85 -19.83 5.59 0.12
N SER A 86 -19.59 5.45 1.42
CA SER A 86 -18.31 4.97 1.93
C SER A 86 -18.48 4.10 3.16
N ILE A 87 -17.51 3.21 3.37
CA ILE A 87 -17.29 2.48 4.62
C ILE A 87 -15.97 2.98 5.21
N VAL A 88 -15.98 3.25 6.50
CA VAL A 88 -14.80 3.66 7.28
C VAL A 88 -14.47 2.58 8.29
N GLN A 89 -13.30 1.97 8.16
CA GLN A 89 -12.76 0.99 9.08
C GLN A 89 -11.68 1.63 9.96
N VAL A 90 -11.68 1.34 11.25
CA VAL A 90 -10.76 1.93 12.23
C VAL A 90 -10.14 0.83 13.07
N TRP A 91 -8.82 0.87 13.18
CA TRP A 91 -8.03 0.08 14.12
C TRP A 91 -7.36 1.01 15.13
N GLU A 92 -7.45 0.68 16.41
CA GLU A 92 -6.92 1.45 17.53
C GLU A 92 -5.94 0.62 18.36
N PHE A 93 -4.71 1.09 18.47
CA PHE A 93 -3.64 0.46 19.23
C PHE A 93 -3.48 1.20 20.54
N THR A 94 -4.31 0.86 21.53
CA THR A 94 -4.28 1.48 22.85
C THR A 94 -3.06 1.02 23.66
N GLY A 95 -2.46 1.94 24.42
CA GLY A 95 -1.30 1.66 25.27
C GLY A 95 -0.03 1.28 24.51
N ALA A 96 0.93 0.70 25.25
CA ALA A 96 2.12 0.13 24.66
C ALA A 96 1.77 -1.23 24.02
N ARG A 97 1.89 -1.33 22.70
CA ARG A 97 1.70 -2.59 21.97
C ARG A 97 2.67 -3.66 22.51
N GLN A 98 2.11 -4.77 22.98
CA GLN A 98 2.87 -5.92 23.49
C GLN A 98 3.55 -6.70 22.36
N ARG A 99 2.94 -6.71 21.17
CA ARG A 99 3.42 -7.41 19.98
C ARG A 99 3.71 -6.43 18.84
N ASN A 100 4.49 -6.90 17.87
CA ASN A 100 4.67 -6.17 16.61
C ASN A 100 3.36 -6.17 15.85
N VAL A 101 3.10 -5.08 15.15
CA VAL A 101 1.96 -4.96 14.25
C VAL A 101 2.50 -4.38 12.97
N PHE A 102 2.10 -4.93 11.85
CA PHE A 102 2.45 -4.44 10.53
C PHE A 102 1.20 -4.36 9.67
N LEU A 103 1.23 -3.48 8.67
CA LEU A 103 0.19 -3.45 7.65
C LEU A 103 0.65 -4.18 6.40
N VAL A 104 -0.33 -4.65 5.64
CA VAL A 104 -0.17 -5.19 4.30
C VAL A 104 -1.08 -4.40 3.36
N CYS A 105 -0.48 -3.64 2.45
CA CYS A 105 -1.17 -2.99 1.34
C CYS A 105 -1.55 -4.05 0.30
N ARG A 106 -2.84 -4.09 -0.04
CA ARG A 106 -3.39 -4.99 -1.06
C ARG A 106 -3.73 -4.22 -2.32
N TYR A 107 -3.56 -4.88 -3.46
CA TYR A 107 -3.75 -4.31 -4.78
C TYR A 107 -4.75 -5.15 -5.58
N ARG A 108 -5.43 -4.49 -6.52
CA ARG A 108 -6.48 -5.11 -7.34
C ARG A 108 -5.88 -6.08 -8.35
N ASP A 109 -6.60 -7.17 -8.62
CA ASP A 109 -6.28 -8.13 -9.68
C ASP A 109 -4.85 -8.72 -9.59
N THR A 110 -4.30 -8.78 -8.38
CA THR A 110 -2.98 -9.38 -8.12
C THR A 110 -2.86 -9.90 -6.69
N GLN A 111 -2.02 -10.91 -6.51
CA GLN A 111 -1.62 -11.39 -5.17
C GLN A 111 -0.38 -10.66 -4.64
N ALA A 112 0.26 -9.81 -5.46
CA ALA A 112 1.38 -9.00 -5.02
C ALA A 112 0.92 -7.98 -3.97
N THR A 113 1.69 -7.85 -2.89
CA THR A 113 1.39 -6.95 -1.78
C THR A 113 2.64 -6.22 -1.32
N LEU A 114 2.47 -5.12 -0.59
CA LEU A 114 3.55 -4.44 0.13
C LEU A 114 3.26 -4.52 1.62
N ALA A 115 4.29 -4.79 2.43
CA ALA A 115 4.13 -4.85 3.88
C ALA A 115 5.09 -3.87 4.56
N ALA A 116 4.64 -3.24 5.63
CA ALA A 116 5.45 -2.32 6.42
C ALA A 116 5.11 -2.43 7.91
N ASP A 117 6.15 -2.49 8.74
CA ASP A 117 6.01 -2.49 10.19
C ASP A 117 5.41 -1.17 10.66
N LEU A 118 4.37 -1.25 11.51
CA LEU A 118 3.65 -0.08 12.00
C LEU A 118 4.46 0.56 13.15
N PRO A 119 5.05 1.75 12.99
CA PRO A 119 5.92 2.35 14.01
C PRO A 119 5.20 2.50 15.34
N ARG A 120 5.88 2.28 16.48
CA ARG A 120 5.28 2.25 17.83
C ARG A 120 4.46 3.49 18.22
N HIS A 121 4.73 4.64 17.61
CA HIS A 121 4.01 5.89 17.84
C HIS A 121 2.64 5.94 17.14
N ILE A 122 2.42 5.15 16.09
CA ILE A 122 1.12 5.01 15.44
C ILE A 122 0.16 4.32 16.41
N ARG A 123 -0.95 5.00 16.69
CA ARG A 123 -2.01 4.58 17.62
C ARG A 123 -3.32 4.30 16.91
N ARG A 124 -3.52 4.77 15.68
CA ARG A 124 -4.74 4.53 14.93
C ARG A 124 -4.44 4.40 13.44
N CYS A 125 -5.07 3.44 12.80
CA CYS A 125 -5.18 3.39 11.35
C CYS A 125 -6.66 3.50 10.96
N THR A 126 -6.93 4.31 9.94
CA THR A 126 -8.28 4.51 9.38
C THR A 126 -8.22 4.23 7.89
N LEU A 127 -9.07 3.33 7.41
CA LEU A 127 -9.25 3.05 5.99
C LEU A 127 -10.64 3.52 5.55
N THR A 128 -10.71 4.34 4.52
CA THR A 128 -11.97 4.74 3.89
C THR A 128 -12.09 4.09 2.51
N LEU A 129 -13.14 3.31 2.33
CA LEU A 129 -13.48 2.59 1.12
C LEU A 129 -14.74 3.18 0.49
N ALA A 130 -14.75 3.34 -0.83
CA ALA A 130 -15.96 3.74 -1.56
C ALA A 130 -16.93 2.56 -1.69
N THR A 131 -18.23 2.84 -1.61
CA THR A 131 -19.28 1.83 -1.78
C THR A 131 -20.29 2.21 -2.85
N ASP A 132 -21.01 1.21 -3.35
CA ASP A 132 -22.23 1.42 -4.14
C ASP A 132 -23.40 1.93 -3.26
N ILE A 133 -24.60 2.05 -3.88
CA ILE A 133 -25.82 2.46 -3.18
C ILE A 133 -26.30 1.41 -2.16
N ARG A 134 -25.94 0.14 -2.32
CA ARG A 134 -26.31 -0.97 -1.44
C ARG A 134 -25.35 -1.09 -0.26
N GLY A 135 -24.18 -0.48 -0.35
CA GLY A 135 -23.14 -0.52 0.68
C GLY A 135 -22.04 -1.53 0.39
N THR A 136 -22.03 -2.12 -0.80
CA THR A 136 -20.98 -3.02 -1.25
C THR A 136 -19.74 -2.19 -1.59
N VAL A 137 -18.57 -2.59 -1.11
CA VAL A 137 -17.29 -1.95 -1.47
C VAL A 137 -17.08 -2.06 -2.98
N LEU A 138 -16.62 -0.98 -3.60
CA LEU A 138 -16.36 -0.95 -5.03
C LEU A 138 -15.04 -1.63 -5.38
N ASP A 139 -15.10 -2.51 -6.37
CA ASP A 139 -13.93 -3.19 -6.93
C ASP A 139 -13.08 -2.29 -7.83
N ASP A 140 -13.61 -1.18 -8.35
CA ASP A 140 -12.81 -0.19 -9.08
C ASP A 140 -13.39 1.22 -8.87
N PRO A 141 -13.09 1.85 -7.72
CA PRO A 141 -13.60 3.17 -7.41
C PRO A 141 -12.82 4.24 -8.17
N LYS A 142 -13.54 5.27 -8.65
CA LYS A 142 -12.93 6.44 -9.30
C LYS A 142 -11.86 7.13 -8.46
N THR A 143 -11.99 7.05 -7.13
CA THR A 143 -11.02 7.57 -6.17
C THR A 143 -10.44 6.39 -5.39
N PRO A 144 -9.10 6.27 -5.28
CA PRO A 144 -8.48 5.20 -4.51
C PRO A 144 -8.92 5.23 -3.03
N PRO A 145 -8.91 4.06 -2.35
CA PRO A 145 -9.09 4.01 -0.91
C PRO A 145 -8.13 4.96 -0.20
N GLN A 146 -8.61 5.60 0.86
CA GLN A 146 -7.80 6.54 1.65
C GLN A 146 -7.36 5.85 2.93
N LEU A 147 -6.05 5.74 3.14
CA LEU A 147 -5.46 5.23 4.36
C LEU A 147 -4.88 6.39 5.16
N ASP A 148 -5.09 6.38 6.47
CA ASP A 148 -4.41 7.29 7.39
C ASP A 148 -4.03 6.57 8.67
N CYS A 149 -2.72 6.44 8.90
CA CYS A 149 -2.15 5.86 10.10
C CYS A 149 -1.37 6.94 10.86
N ARG A 150 -1.77 7.20 12.12
CA ARG A 150 -1.22 8.25 12.99
C ARG A 150 -1.16 7.84 14.46
#